data_AF-A0AAW8QZT5-F1
#
_entry.id   AF-A0AAW8QZT5-F1
#
_cell.length_a   1.000
_cell.length_b   1.000
_cell.length_c   1.000
_cell.angle_alpha   90.00
_cell.angle_beta   90.00
_cell.angle_gamma   90.00
#
_symmetry.space_group_name_H-M   'P 1'
#
loop_
_entity.id
_entity.type
_entity.pdbx_description
1 polymer ?
#
loop_
_entity_poly.entity_id
_entity_poly.type
_entity_poly.pdbx_seq_one_letter_code
_entity_poly.pdbx_strand_id
1 'polypeptide(L)'
;MGRSTIYNENDGRLHSSSDGKKVVVNVNSLLANDSYKYYGKEQGISVNSFLDEKQSFFHVNVLTSSDREAPYVLEGLVSSKHALMQGDIEEHFHSTDTHGYTEAVFAGLHFMDVSFAPRIKNVHHQTLYAYESKTTCKYSGSPLAPKRQINKKLILENWDDILRLIASMKLKRCSASQMLKMLKMLTSSERDNTLYQAFKEFGRLLKTHFILNYVDDEALRQNIQKQLNRVELGQKLADKVLFGRNGKLQVGLQDEIQLVMASNTLLRNMIILWNYLFLSDYCLSLDSHDERMNVIESISTGSVIAWAHINFMGIYEFNPVVRSQFGSTLKQMRDVSI
;
A
#
# COMPACT_ATOMS: atom_id res chain seq x y z
N MET A 1 6.42 21.39 -10.35
CA MET A 1 6.85 20.10 -10.93
C MET A 1 5.70 19.60 -11.78
N GLY A 2 5.88 19.48 -13.10
CA GLY A 2 4.88 18.81 -13.95
C GLY A 2 4.92 17.32 -13.61
N ARG A 3 3.78 16.74 -13.26
CA ARG A 3 3.69 15.35 -12.83
C ARG A 3 3.52 14.48 -14.08
N SER A 4 4.22 13.35 -14.17
CA SER A 4 3.91 12.33 -15.17
C SER A 4 2.47 11.85 -14.96
N THR A 5 1.63 11.99 -15.98
CA THR A 5 0.19 11.64 -15.98
C THR A 5 -0.09 10.30 -16.67
N ILE A 6 0.92 9.64 -17.25
CA ILE A 6 0.74 8.41 -18.06
C ILE A 6 0.15 7.22 -17.27
N TYR A 7 0.33 7.21 -15.95
CA TYR A 7 -0.26 6.23 -15.03
C TYR A 7 -1.38 6.80 -14.17
N ASN A 8 -1.78 8.05 -14.41
CA ASN A 8 -2.92 8.67 -13.76
C ASN A 8 -4.16 8.31 -14.58
N GLU A 9 -4.81 7.20 -14.22
CA GLU A 9 -5.92 6.65 -15.01
C GLU A 9 -7.18 7.53 -14.96
N ASN A 10 -7.30 8.45 -13.98
CA ASN A 10 -8.41 9.39 -13.88
C ASN A 10 -7.94 10.69 -13.20
N ASP A 11 -8.23 11.85 -13.80
CA ASP A 11 -7.97 13.14 -13.15
C ASP A 11 -8.58 13.17 -11.75
N GLY A 12 -7.75 13.43 -10.74
CA GLY A 12 -8.15 13.50 -9.33
C GLY A 12 -8.22 12.18 -8.55
N ARG A 13 -7.94 11.02 -9.15
CA ARG A 13 -7.88 9.73 -8.41
C ARG A 13 -6.45 9.29 -8.16
N LEU A 14 -6.17 8.87 -6.93
CA LEU A 14 -4.92 8.22 -6.54
C LEU A 14 -5.21 6.78 -6.13
N HIS A 15 -4.52 5.81 -6.73
CA HIS A 15 -4.54 4.41 -6.27
C HIS A 15 -3.17 3.99 -5.75
N SER A 16 -3.06 3.71 -4.45
CA SER A 16 -1.85 3.15 -3.85
C SER A 16 -2.03 1.72 -3.36
N SER A 17 -0.93 1.05 -3.04
CA SER A 17 -0.94 -0.27 -2.44
C SER A 17 0.19 -0.46 -1.46
N SER A 18 0.04 -1.44 -0.57
CA SER A 18 1.12 -1.92 0.27
C SER A 18 1.15 -3.43 0.33
N ASP A 19 2.36 -3.98 0.45
CA ASP A 19 2.55 -5.41 0.63
C ASP A 19 3.75 -5.73 1.54
N GLY A 20 3.52 -6.72 2.40
CA GLY A 20 4.41 -7.17 3.45
C GLY A 20 5.35 -8.25 2.97
N LYS A 21 6.65 -7.97 3.00
CA LYS A 21 7.70 -8.92 2.64
C LYS A 21 8.41 -9.47 3.85
N LYS A 22 8.65 -10.78 3.85
CA LYS A 22 9.43 -11.46 4.90
C LYS A 22 10.93 -11.37 4.54
N VAL A 23 11.74 -10.86 5.46
CA VAL A 23 13.18 -10.63 5.27
C VAL A 23 13.96 -11.29 6.41
N VAL A 24 14.96 -12.11 6.06
CA VAL A 24 15.81 -12.80 7.03
C VAL A 24 16.76 -11.83 7.71
N VAL A 25 16.91 -11.98 9.03
CA VAL A 25 17.90 -11.25 9.83
C VAL A 25 18.91 -12.27 10.36
N ASN A 26 20.18 -12.09 9.99
CA ASN A 26 21.26 -13.04 10.29
C ASN A 26 21.97 -12.74 11.62
N VAL A 27 21.53 -11.72 12.34
CA VAL A 27 22.08 -11.27 13.63
C VAL A 27 20.97 -11.20 14.66
N ASN A 28 21.33 -11.12 15.94
CA ASN A 28 20.34 -10.99 17.01
C ASN A 28 19.57 -9.67 16.86
N SER A 29 18.24 -9.75 16.92
CA SER A 29 17.35 -8.60 16.84
C SER A 29 16.13 -8.81 17.73
N LEU A 30 15.68 -7.75 18.41
CA LEU A 30 14.43 -7.77 19.19
C LEU A 30 13.18 -7.78 18.30
N LEU A 31 13.32 -7.46 17.01
CA LEU A 31 12.23 -7.46 16.03
C LEU A 31 12.14 -8.79 15.26
N ALA A 32 13.21 -9.56 15.23
CA ALA A 32 13.25 -10.80 14.48
C ALA A 32 12.63 -11.93 15.30
N ASN A 33 11.81 -12.76 14.63
CA ASN A 33 11.25 -13.97 15.21
C ASN A 33 11.48 -15.16 14.28
N ASP A 34 11.63 -16.34 14.88
CA ASP A 34 11.68 -17.59 14.13
C ASP A 34 10.32 -17.91 13.52
N SER A 35 10.33 -18.38 12.27
CA SER A 35 9.14 -18.90 11.63
C SER A 35 9.53 -19.90 10.58
N TYR A 36 9.27 -21.19 10.84
CA TYR A 36 9.61 -22.24 9.88
C TYR A 36 8.98 -22.03 8.51
N LYS A 37 7.75 -21.51 8.48
CA LYS A 37 7.03 -21.20 7.24
C LYS A 37 7.72 -20.13 6.38
N TYR A 38 8.31 -19.10 7.00
CA TYR A 38 8.81 -17.92 6.29
C TYR A 38 10.34 -17.86 6.19
N TYR A 39 11.04 -18.41 7.18
CA TYR A 39 12.50 -18.28 7.36
C TYR A 39 13.20 -19.64 7.55
N GLY A 40 12.47 -20.75 7.58
CA GLY A 40 13.04 -22.06 7.87
C GLY A 40 13.62 -22.13 9.29
N LYS A 41 14.92 -22.37 9.41
CA LYS A 41 15.64 -22.40 10.70
C LYS A 41 16.21 -21.04 11.11
N GLU A 42 15.93 -20.00 10.32
CA GLU A 42 16.41 -18.65 10.57
C GLU A 42 15.31 -17.80 11.20
N GLN A 43 15.70 -16.62 11.69
CA GLN A 43 14.80 -15.58 12.16
C GLN A 43 14.64 -14.48 11.11
N GLY A 44 13.55 -13.74 11.19
CA GLY A 44 13.32 -12.63 10.27
C GLY A 44 12.29 -11.64 10.74
N ILE A 45 12.12 -10.59 9.94
CA ILE A 45 11.21 -9.46 10.12
C ILE A 45 10.23 -9.38 8.96
N SER A 46 9.16 -8.61 9.14
CA SER A 46 8.30 -8.21 8.02
C SER A 46 8.53 -6.75 7.65
N VAL A 47 8.67 -6.48 6.36
CA VAL A 47 8.90 -5.14 5.82
C VAL A 47 7.73 -4.83 4.90
N ASN A 48 6.90 -3.87 5.27
CA ASN A 48 5.76 -3.47 4.46
C ASN A 48 6.13 -2.22 3.65
N SER A 49 6.08 -2.35 2.33
CA SER A 49 6.45 -1.28 1.39
C SER A 49 5.20 -0.72 0.72
N PHE A 50 5.13 0.61 0.56
CA PHE A 50 4.00 1.30 -0.04
C PHE A 50 4.38 1.91 -1.37
N LEU A 51 3.52 1.75 -2.36
CA LEU A 51 3.70 2.17 -3.75
C LEU A 51 2.44 2.88 -4.25
N ASP A 52 2.59 3.95 -5.03
CA ASP A 52 1.46 4.60 -5.73
C ASP A 52 1.30 4.10 -7.18
N GLU A 53 0.29 4.61 -7.89
CA GLU A 53 0.02 4.29 -9.31
C GLU A 53 1.16 4.73 -10.24
N LYS A 54 1.94 5.75 -9.85
CA LYS A 54 3.16 6.19 -10.52
C LYS A 54 4.34 5.27 -10.23
N GLN A 55 4.11 4.18 -9.51
CA GLN A 55 5.10 3.17 -9.21
C GLN A 55 6.26 3.73 -8.37
N SER A 56 6.00 4.81 -7.62
CA SER A 56 6.95 5.41 -6.68
C SER A 56 6.70 4.86 -5.28
N PHE A 57 7.77 4.45 -4.61
CA PHE A 57 7.69 4.03 -3.22
C PHE A 57 7.73 5.24 -2.29
N PHE A 58 6.68 5.44 -1.51
CA PHE A 58 6.54 6.63 -0.66
C PHE A 58 6.61 6.32 0.84
N HIS A 59 6.58 5.04 1.23
CA HIS A 59 6.68 4.65 2.64
C HIS A 59 7.22 3.23 2.78
N VAL A 60 7.93 2.99 3.87
CA VAL A 60 8.33 1.64 4.31
C VAL A 60 8.32 1.60 5.83
N ASN A 61 7.70 0.56 6.39
CA ASN A 61 7.75 0.29 7.82
C ASN A 61 8.21 -1.13 8.09
N VAL A 62 8.94 -1.28 9.20
CA VAL A 62 9.51 -2.52 9.68
C VAL A 62 8.66 -3.03 10.83
N LEU A 63 8.29 -4.30 10.77
CA LEU A 63 7.43 -4.98 11.71
C LEU A 63 8.11 -6.24 12.21
N THR A 64 7.75 -6.63 13.43
CA THR A 64 8.04 -7.96 13.94
C THR A 64 7.26 -9.00 13.13
N SER A 65 7.86 -10.16 12.85
CA SER A 65 7.21 -11.20 12.02
C SER A 65 5.93 -11.80 12.59
N SER A 66 5.68 -11.64 13.88
CA SER A 66 4.46 -12.08 14.56
C SER A 66 3.32 -11.07 14.46
N ASP A 67 3.61 -9.82 14.09
CA ASP A 67 2.62 -8.78 13.99
C ASP A 67 1.71 -8.97 12.79
N ARG A 68 0.43 -8.58 12.95
CA ARG A 68 -0.45 -8.42 11.80
C ARG A 68 -0.08 -7.14 11.06
N GLU A 69 -0.09 -7.20 9.73
CA GLU A 69 0.25 -6.08 8.85
C GLU A 69 -0.84 -4.99 8.83
N ALA A 70 -2.10 -5.38 9.03
CA ALA A 70 -3.27 -4.49 8.96
C ALA A 70 -3.13 -3.14 9.73
N PRO A 71 -2.75 -3.09 11.02
CA PRO A 71 -2.54 -1.81 11.73
C PRO A 71 -1.48 -0.90 11.10
N TYR A 72 -0.46 -1.49 10.46
CA TYR A 72 0.65 -0.77 9.86
C TYR A 72 0.32 -0.20 8.48
N VAL A 73 -0.71 -0.73 7.82
CA VAL A 73 -1.31 -0.13 6.61
C VAL A 73 -1.86 1.26 6.94
N LEU A 74 -2.66 1.35 8.02
CA LEU A 74 -3.21 2.63 8.49
C LEU A 74 -2.10 3.60 8.89
N GLU A 75 -1.09 3.12 9.64
CA GLU A 75 0.05 3.95 10.06
C GLU A 75 0.84 4.52 8.89
N GLY A 76 1.13 3.70 7.87
CA GLY A 76 1.87 4.18 6.68
C GLY A 76 1.11 5.28 5.94
N LEU A 77 -0.21 5.13 5.79
CA LEU A 77 -1.05 6.12 5.14
C LEU A 77 -1.22 7.41 5.96
N VAL A 78 -1.40 7.31 7.28
CA VAL A 78 -1.42 8.47 8.17
C VAL A 78 -0.08 9.22 8.13
N SER A 79 1.03 8.50 8.12
CA SER A 79 2.38 9.08 8.09
C SER A 79 2.63 9.82 6.78
N SER A 80 2.18 9.24 5.67
CA SER A 80 2.42 9.74 4.31
C SER A 80 1.32 10.62 3.74
N LYS A 81 0.26 10.95 4.50
CA LYS A 81 -0.88 11.76 4.02
C LYS A 81 -0.44 13.07 3.35
N HIS A 82 0.49 13.81 3.94
CA HIS A 82 1.00 15.06 3.35
C HIS A 82 1.87 14.87 2.11
N ALA A 83 2.51 13.70 1.95
CA ALA A 83 3.30 13.41 0.75
C ALA A 83 2.39 13.00 -0.42
N LEU A 84 1.30 12.29 -0.13
CA LEU A 84 0.35 11.79 -1.11
C LEU A 84 -0.68 12.85 -1.53
N MET A 85 -1.30 13.54 -0.57
CA MET A 85 -2.41 14.49 -0.80
C MET A 85 -1.90 15.90 -1.14
N GLN A 86 -1.01 16.00 -2.12
CA GLN A 86 -0.58 17.30 -2.66
C GLN A 86 -1.33 17.53 -3.98
N GLY A 87 -2.16 18.57 -4.09
CA GLY A 87 -2.88 18.94 -5.32
C GLY A 87 -4.36 18.49 -5.34
N ASP A 88 -4.94 18.42 -6.54
CA ASP A 88 -6.37 18.19 -6.81
C ASP A 88 -6.78 16.72 -6.71
N ILE A 89 -6.27 15.97 -5.72
CA ILE A 89 -6.69 14.57 -5.50
C ILE A 89 -8.04 14.60 -4.77
N GLU A 90 -9.07 14.13 -5.46
CA GLU A 90 -10.45 14.03 -4.98
C GLU A 90 -10.70 12.68 -4.30
N GLU A 91 -10.11 11.60 -4.81
CA GLU A 91 -10.33 10.25 -4.30
C GLU A 91 -9.01 9.48 -4.12
N HIS A 92 -8.84 8.83 -2.97
CA HIS A 92 -7.68 7.97 -2.69
C HIS A 92 -8.11 6.54 -2.40
N PHE A 93 -7.72 5.60 -3.26
CA PHE A 93 -7.86 4.16 -3.03
C PHE A 93 -6.56 3.55 -2.50
N HIS A 94 -6.68 2.59 -1.59
CA HIS A 94 -5.53 1.81 -1.13
C HIS A 94 -5.79 0.30 -1.17
N SER A 95 -4.93 -0.46 -1.86
CA SER A 95 -5.04 -1.91 -1.97
C SER A 95 -3.98 -2.65 -1.17
N THR A 96 -4.40 -3.72 -0.51
CA THR A 96 -3.52 -4.68 0.17
C THR A 96 -4.01 -6.09 -0.05
N ASP A 97 -3.20 -7.07 0.32
CA ASP A 97 -3.61 -8.46 0.26
C ASP A 97 -4.59 -8.85 1.36
N THR A 98 -5.23 -10.02 1.22
CA THR A 98 -6.24 -10.52 2.18
C THR A 98 -5.72 -10.56 3.63
N HIS A 99 -4.42 -10.73 3.85
CA HIS A 99 -3.80 -10.73 5.20
C HIS A 99 -3.69 -9.32 5.83
N GLY A 100 -3.80 -8.27 5.01
CA GLY A 100 -3.64 -6.87 5.38
C GLY A 100 -4.94 -6.16 5.77
N TYR A 101 -6.12 -6.82 5.77
CA TYR A 101 -7.39 -6.16 6.12
C TYR A 101 -7.98 -6.63 7.46
N THR A 102 -8.61 -5.69 8.16
CA THR A 102 -9.52 -5.94 9.29
C THR A 102 -10.65 -4.92 9.25
N GLU A 103 -11.78 -5.18 9.90
CA GLU A 103 -12.88 -4.22 9.98
C GLU A 103 -12.41 -2.89 10.61
N ALA A 104 -11.55 -2.93 11.63
CA ALA A 104 -10.98 -1.73 12.22
C ALA A 104 -10.14 -0.90 11.23
N VAL A 105 -9.43 -1.55 10.29
CA VAL A 105 -8.68 -0.83 9.26
C VAL A 105 -9.62 -0.19 8.23
N PHE A 106 -10.72 -0.86 7.84
CA PHE A 106 -11.77 -0.23 7.03
C PHE A 106 -12.29 1.06 7.68
N ALA A 107 -12.61 1.00 8.98
CA ALA A 107 -13.03 2.18 9.73
C ALA A 107 -11.96 3.28 9.73
N GLY A 108 -10.72 2.93 10.09
CA GLY A 108 -9.62 3.89 10.19
C GLY A 108 -9.34 4.60 8.87
N LEU A 109 -9.29 3.86 7.77
CA LEU A 109 -9.00 4.42 6.45
C LEU A 109 -10.12 5.30 5.93
N HIS A 110 -11.38 4.94 6.15
CA HIS A 110 -12.51 5.79 5.81
C HIS A 110 -12.40 7.17 6.49
N PHE A 111 -12.07 7.20 7.78
CA PHE A 111 -11.84 8.48 8.46
C PHE A 111 -10.59 9.23 7.98
N MET A 112 -9.66 8.57 7.29
CA MET A 112 -8.50 9.22 6.67
C MET A 112 -8.76 9.71 5.25
N ASP A 113 -10.01 9.59 4.77
CA ASP A 113 -10.42 9.91 3.40
C ASP A 113 -9.78 8.95 2.37
N VAL A 114 -9.57 7.70 2.78
CA VAL A 114 -8.98 6.64 1.94
C VAL A 114 -9.98 5.49 1.79
N SER A 115 -10.38 5.24 0.55
CA SER A 115 -11.20 4.09 0.15
C SER A 115 -10.35 2.82 0.19
N PHE A 116 -10.57 1.98 1.19
CA PHE A 116 -9.82 0.75 1.32
C PHE A 116 -10.33 -0.32 0.35
N ALA A 117 -9.43 -0.82 -0.50
CA ALA A 117 -9.72 -1.71 -1.60
C ALA A 117 -8.86 -2.99 -1.56
N PRO A 118 -8.97 -3.83 -0.50
CA PRO A 118 -8.18 -5.04 -0.38
C PRO A 118 -8.59 -6.10 -1.40
N ARG A 119 -7.62 -6.92 -1.85
CA ARG A 119 -7.92 -8.14 -2.62
C ARG A 119 -8.54 -9.18 -1.71
N ILE A 120 -9.81 -9.48 -1.94
CA ILE A 120 -10.57 -10.45 -1.14
C ILE A 120 -10.51 -11.82 -1.81
N LYS A 121 -9.75 -12.74 -1.21
CA LYS A 121 -9.84 -14.17 -1.55
C LYS A 121 -11.14 -14.76 -0.99
N ASN A 122 -11.76 -15.69 -1.73
CA ASN A 122 -12.97 -16.40 -1.32
C ASN A 122 -14.09 -15.45 -0.84
N VAL A 123 -14.50 -14.52 -1.70
CA VAL A 123 -15.51 -13.50 -1.37
C VAL A 123 -16.82 -14.10 -0.81
N HIS A 124 -17.20 -15.30 -1.26
CA HIS A 124 -18.36 -16.06 -0.79
C HIS A 124 -18.30 -16.48 0.69
N HIS A 125 -17.11 -16.54 1.29
CA HIS A 125 -16.94 -16.79 2.73
C HIS A 125 -17.05 -15.53 3.59
N GLN A 126 -17.07 -14.35 2.99
CA GLN A 126 -17.18 -13.11 3.75
C GLN A 126 -18.57 -12.96 4.35
N THR A 127 -18.62 -12.41 5.56
CA THR A 127 -19.89 -12.05 6.20
C THR A 127 -20.25 -10.62 5.79
N LEU A 128 -21.44 -10.47 5.19
CA LEU A 128 -22.07 -9.18 4.97
C LEU A 128 -22.92 -8.79 6.18
N TYR A 129 -22.96 -7.49 6.46
CA TYR A 129 -23.67 -6.93 7.59
C TYR A 129 -24.71 -5.92 7.13
N ALA A 130 -25.94 -6.07 7.62
CA ALA A 130 -27.02 -5.13 7.37
C ALA A 130 -26.99 -3.96 8.37
N TYR A 131 -27.45 -2.80 7.91
CA TYR A 131 -27.74 -1.66 8.78
C TYR A 131 -29.02 -1.90 9.61
N GLU A 132 -30.07 -2.44 8.98
CA GLU A 132 -31.34 -2.79 9.61
C GLU A 132 -31.59 -4.30 9.63
N SER A 133 -32.21 -4.80 10.70
CA SER A 133 -32.61 -6.22 10.82
C SER A 133 -33.57 -6.66 9.72
N LYS A 134 -34.47 -5.76 9.28
CA LYS A 134 -35.41 -5.99 8.18
C LYS A 134 -34.70 -6.38 6.88
N THR A 135 -33.51 -5.82 6.62
CA THR A 135 -32.70 -6.13 5.44
C THR A 135 -32.18 -7.57 5.48
N THR A 136 -31.72 -8.04 6.64
CA THR A 136 -31.30 -9.44 6.85
C THR A 136 -32.43 -10.41 6.52
N CYS A 137 -33.65 -10.14 7.01
CA CYS A 137 -34.80 -11.00 6.74
C CYS A 137 -35.18 -10.98 5.25
N LYS A 138 -35.28 -9.78 4.65
CA LYS A 138 -35.70 -9.57 3.26
C LYS A 138 -34.82 -10.33 2.25
N TYR A 139 -33.51 -10.38 2.48
CA TYR A 139 -32.55 -10.98 1.54
C TYR A 139 -32.03 -12.34 1.98
N SER A 140 -32.61 -12.96 3.01
CA SER A 140 -32.10 -14.23 3.59
C SER A 140 -31.96 -15.39 2.58
N GLY A 141 -32.77 -15.41 1.52
CA GLY A 141 -32.69 -16.41 0.43
C GLY A 141 -31.80 -16.01 -0.75
N SER A 142 -31.18 -14.83 -0.74
CA SER A 142 -30.32 -14.37 -1.84
C SER A 142 -28.92 -15.00 -1.75
N PRO A 143 -28.24 -15.28 -2.88
CA PRO A 143 -26.86 -15.77 -2.88
C PRO A 143 -25.90 -14.83 -2.14
N LEU A 144 -26.18 -13.53 -2.19
CA LEU A 144 -25.41 -12.47 -1.52
C LEU A 144 -26.29 -11.80 -0.47
N ALA A 145 -26.36 -12.39 0.72
CA ALA A 145 -27.22 -11.92 1.80
C ALA A 145 -26.41 -11.44 3.02
N PRO A 146 -26.78 -10.31 3.65
CA PRO A 146 -26.28 -9.98 4.97
C PRO A 146 -26.71 -11.05 5.98
N LYS A 147 -25.77 -11.60 6.74
CA LYS A 147 -26.03 -12.66 7.73
C LYS A 147 -26.26 -12.10 9.13
N ARG A 148 -25.84 -10.86 9.37
CA ARG A 148 -25.88 -10.20 10.70
C ARG A 148 -26.23 -8.73 10.53
N GLN A 149 -26.75 -8.13 11.60
CA GLN A 149 -26.91 -6.68 11.70
C GLN A 149 -25.71 -6.08 12.43
N ILE A 150 -25.31 -4.85 12.09
CA ILE A 150 -24.35 -4.09 12.89
C ILE A 150 -24.98 -3.63 14.22
N ASN A 151 -24.17 -3.47 15.25
CA ASN A 151 -24.64 -2.88 16.52
C ASN A 151 -24.63 -1.33 16.43
N LYS A 152 -25.71 -0.75 15.91
CA LYS A 152 -25.87 0.71 15.78
C LYS A 152 -25.74 1.45 17.10
N LYS A 153 -26.34 0.91 18.16
CA LYS A 153 -26.34 1.51 19.50
C LYS A 153 -24.90 1.67 20.02
N LEU A 154 -24.08 0.63 19.87
CA LEU A 154 -22.68 0.65 20.27
C LEU A 154 -21.85 1.70 19.52
N ILE A 155 -22.09 1.86 18.20
CA ILE A 155 -21.45 2.90 17.39
C ILE A 155 -21.82 4.30 17.92
N LEU A 156 -23.12 4.56 18.12
CA LEU A 156 -23.62 5.85 18.55
C LEU A 156 -23.14 6.23 19.96
N GLU A 157 -23.16 5.27 20.90
CA GLU A 157 -22.71 5.48 22.28
C GLU A 157 -21.22 5.79 22.40
N ASN A 158 -20.40 5.34 21.44
CA ASN A 158 -18.95 5.56 21.45
C ASN A 158 -18.50 6.50 20.32
N TRP A 159 -19.41 7.23 19.68
CA TRP A 159 -19.10 8.03 18.48
C TRP A 159 -18.06 9.11 18.76
N ASP A 160 -18.23 9.86 19.84
CA ASP A 160 -17.29 10.92 20.23
C ASP A 160 -15.90 10.36 20.53
N ASP A 161 -15.82 9.17 21.14
CA ASP A 161 -14.54 8.52 21.43
C ASP A 161 -13.87 7.96 20.18
N ILE A 162 -14.65 7.47 19.19
CA ILE A 162 -14.15 7.15 17.86
C ILE A 162 -13.55 8.40 17.22
N LEU A 163 -14.26 9.54 17.25
CA LEU A 163 -13.76 10.79 16.67
C LEU A 163 -12.50 11.28 17.39
N ARG A 164 -12.41 11.19 18.73
CA ARG A 164 -11.21 11.54 19.50
C ARG A 164 -10.02 10.64 19.16
N LEU A 165 -10.25 9.33 19.01
CA LEU A 165 -9.23 8.37 18.57
C LEU A 165 -8.69 8.76 17.19
N ILE A 166 -9.57 9.01 16.23
CA ILE A 166 -9.22 9.41 14.86
C ILE A 166 -8.51 10.77 14.85
N ALA A 167 -8.98 11.75 15.61
CA ALA A 167 -8.32 13.05 15.72
C ALA A 167 -6.90 12.91 16.27
N SER A 168 -6.69 12.04 17.25
CA SER A 168 -5.36 11.78 17.82
C SER A 168 -4.42 11.12 16.80
N MET A 169 -4.93 10.21 15.97
CA MET A 169 -4.21 9.63 14.81
C MET A 169 -3.86 10.70 13.78
N LYS A 170 -4.83 11.51 13.34
CA LYS A 170 -4.64 12.57 12.33
C LYS A 170 -3.62 13.62 12.78
N LEU A 171 -3.65 13.99 14.07
CA LEU A 171 -2.71 14.93 14.67
C LEU A 171 -1.35 14.29 15.02
N LYS A 172 -1.15 13.01 14.69
CA LYS A 172 0.09 12.25 14.94
C LYS A 172 0.53 12.30 16.42
N ARG A 173 -0.40 12.44 17.35
CA ARG A 173 -0.12 12.41 18.80
C ARG A 173 0.21 11.01 19.30
N CYS A 174 -0.15 9.99 18.54
CA CYS A 174 0.04 8.58 18.83
C CYS A 174 0.11 7.78 17.53
N SER A 175 0.88 6.69 17.53
CA SER A 175 0.98 5.80 16.36
C SER A 175 -0.35 5.06 16.15
N ALA A 176 -0.83 5.07 14.91
CA ALA A 176 -2.06 4.38 14.54
C ALA A 176 -1.96 2.86 14.74
N SER A 177 -0.79 2.27 14.46
CA SER A 177 -0.58 0.83 14.65
C SER A 177 -0.56 0.47 16.13
N GLN A 178 0.13 1.26 16.96
CA GLN A 178 0.18 1.08 18.41
C GLN A 178 -1.22 1.20 19.03
N MET A 179 -2.00 2.21 18.65
CA MET A 179 -3.37 2.35 19.15
C MET A 179 -4.25 1.18 18.77
N LEU A 180 -4.24 0.73 17.51
CA LEU A 180 -5.04 -0.43 17.12
C LEU A 180 -4.59 -1.71 17.83
N LYS A 181 -3.28 -1.90 18.04
CA LYS A 181 -2.75 -3.02 18.83
C LYS A 181 -3.20 -2.93 20.28
N MET A 182 -3.07 -1.77 20.93
CA MET A 182 -3.50 -1.57 22.32
C MET A 182 -4.99 -1.79 22.49
N LEU A 183 -5.82 -1.19 21.62
CA LEU A 183 -7.27 -1.35 21.63
C LEU A 183 -7.67 -2.83 21.49
N LYS A 184 -6.98 -3.58 20.63
CA LYS A 184 -7.18 -5.02 20.48
C LYS A 184 -6.67 -5.83 21.67
N MET A 185 -5.49 -5.52 22.23
CA MET A 185 -4.95 -6.23 23.38
C MET A 185 -5.84 -6.07 24.62
N LEU A 186 -6.42 -4.88 24.80
CA LEU A 186 -7.37 -4.59 25.87
C LEU A 186 -8.71 -5.35 25.73
N THR A 187 -8.99 -5.98 24.58
CA THR A 187 -10.13 -6.93 24.45
C THR A 187 -9.80 -8.37 24.86
N SER A 188 -8.56 -8.66 25.27
CA SER A 188 -8.14 -10.02 25.68
C SER A 188 -8.26 -10.25 27.20
N SER A 189 -8.43 -9.18 28.00
CA SER A 189 -8.85 -9.28 29.39
C SER A 189 -10.34 -8.96 29.51
N GLU A 190 -11.00 -9.43 30.56
CA GLU A 190 -12.46 -9.49 30.76
C GLU A 190 -13.23 -8.14 30.75
N ARG A 191 -12.63 -7.05 30.26
CA ARG A 191 -13.31 -5.81 29.89
C ARG A 191 -13.24 -5.66 28.37
N ASP A 192 -14.31 -6.05 27.70
CA ASP A 192 -14.53 -5.71 26.30
C ASP A 192 -14.34 -4.20 26.11
N ASN A 193 -13.28 -3.81 25.39
CA ASN A 193 -13.05 -2.43 25.01
C ASN A 193 -14.18 -2.02 24.05
N THR A 194 -15.22 -1.39 24.59
CA THR A 194 -16.43 -0.97 23.89
C THR A 194 -16.11 -0.06 22.71
N LEU A 195 -15.09 0.79 22.86
CA LEU A 195 -14.58 1.65 21.78
C LEU A 195 -14.03 0.83 20.61
N TYR A 196 -13.19 -0.19 20.86
CA TYR A 196 -12.68 -1.04 19.79
C TYR A 196 -13.79 -1.85 19.10
N GLN A 197 -14.76 -2.33 19.87
CA GLN A 197 -15.92 -3.02 19.32
C GLN A 197 -16.77 -2.09 18.46
N ALA A 198 -17.10 -0.90 18.95
CA ALA A 198 -17.82 0.13 18.20
C ALA A 198 -17.10 0.49 16.88
N PHE A 199 -15.79 0.66 16.95
CA PHE A 199 -14.95 0.95 15.79
C PHE A 199 -14.97 -0.19 14.76
N LYS A 200 -14.94 -1.45 15.21
CA LYS A 200 -15.12 -2.62 14.34
C LYS A 200 -16.52 -2.71 13.75
N GLU A 201 -17.58 -2.40 14.51
CA GLU A 201 -18.96 -2.38 14.00
C GLU A 201 -19.12 -1.37 12.86
N PHE A 202 -18.55 -0.18 13.02
CA PHE A 202 -18.51 0.82 11.94
C PHE A 202 -17.75 0.28 10.72
N GLY A 203 -16.58 -0.34 10.96
CA GLY A 203 -15.79 -0.99 9.92
C GLY A 203 -16.50 -2.11 9.15
N ARG A 204 -17.43 -2.84 9.79
CA ARG A 204 -18.24 -3.89 9.14
C ARG A 204 -19.18 -3.33 8.09
N LEU A 205 -19.74 -2.14 8.32
CA LEU A 205 -20.59 -1.45 7.35
C LEU A 205 -19.79 -1.10 6.10
N LEU A 206 -18.63 -0.46 6.28
CA LEU A 206 -17.73 -0.08 5.19
C LEU A 206 -17.22 -1.30 4.41
N LYS A 207 -16.80 -2.35 5.12
CA LYS A 207 -16.42 -3.63 4.51
C LYS A 207 -17.55 -4.24 3.69
N THR A 208 -18.79 -4.21 4.20
CA THR A 208 -19.95 -4.74 3.48
C THR A 208 -20.20 -3.95 2.20
N HIS A 209 -20.19 -2.61 2.28
CA HIS A 209 -20.32 -1.74 1.12
C HIS A 209 -19.24 -2.05 0.07
N PHE A 210 -17.97 -2.15 0.51
CA PHE A 210 -16.87 -2.52 -0.38
C PHE A 210 -17.08 -3.88 -1.05
N ILE A 211 -17.48 -4.92 -0.30
CA ILE A 211 -17.67 -6.26 -0.88
C ILE A 211 -18.77 -6.24 -1.94
N LEU A 212 -19.87 -5.52 -1.70
CA LEU A 212 -20.95 -5.41 -2.69
C LEU A 212 -20.43 -4.77 -3.99
N ASN A 213 -19.70 -3.66 -3.90
CA ASN A 213 -19.08 -3.03 -5.07
C ASN A 213 -18.02 -3.94 -5.70
N TYR A 214 -17.21 -4.64 -4.91
CA TYR A 214 -16.17 -5.55 -5.40
C TYR A 214 -16.74 -6.74 -6.19
N VAL A 215 -17.95 -7.19 -5.87
CA VAL A 215 -18.65 -8.26 -6.62
C VAL A 215 -19.29 -7.71 -7.89
N ASP A 216 -19.84 -6.51 -7.85
CA ASP A 216 -20.57 -5.91 -8.98
C ASP A 216 -19.63 -5.32 -10.05
N ASP A 217 -18.58 -4.60 -9.62
CA ASP A 217 -17.70 -3.82 -10.48
C ASP A 217 -16.45 -4.62 -10.89
N GLU A 218 -16.36 -4.99 -12.18
CA GLU A 218 -15.19 -5.64 -12.75
C GLU A 218 -13.97 -4.72 -12.85
N ALA A 219 -14.17 -3.46 -13.23
CA ALA A 219 -13.08 -2.50 -13.37
C ALA A 219 -12.38 -2.27 -12.03
N LEU A 220 -13.15 -2.17 -10.93
CA LEU A 220 -12.59 -2.11 -9.58
C LEU A 220 -11.69 -3.32 -9.28
N ARG A 221 -12.12 -4.54 -9.62
CA ARG A 221 -11.31 -5.75 -9.38
C ARG A 221 -10.03 -5.75 -10.21
N GLN A 222 -10.13 -5.36 -11.49
CA GLN A 222 -8.98 -5.28 -12.39
C GLN A 222 -7.97 -4.24 -11.89
N ASN A 223 -8.43 -3.07 -11.44
CA ASN A 223 -7.58 -2.01 -10.90
C ASN A 223 -6.88 -2.45 -9.61
N ILE A 224 -7.59 -3.10 -8.68
CA ILE A 224 -7.00 -3.68 -7.47
C ILE A 224 -5.90 -4.69 -7.85
N GLN A 225 -6.17 -5.58 -8.81
CA GLN A 225 -5.20 -6.59 -9.23
C GLN A 225 -3.98 -5.97 -9.93
N LYS A 226 -4.19 -4.97 -10.81
CA LYS A 226 -3.12 -4.21 -11.48
C LYS A 226 -2.21 -3.55 -10.46
N GLN A 227 -2.80 -2.88 -9.47
CA GLN A 227 -2.04 -2.18 -8.44
C GLN A 227 -1.27 -3.15 -7.52
N LEU A 228 -1.85 -4.30 -7.17
CA LEU A 228 -1.14 -5.33 -6.40
C LEU A 228 0.00 -5.98 -7.19
N ASN A 229 -0.18 -6.23 -8.50
CA ASN A 229 0.91 -6.73 -9.35
C ASN A 229 2.11 -5.77 -9.36
N ARG A 230 1.88 -4.45 -9.31
CA ARG A 230 2.94 -3.44 -9.26
C ARG A 230 3.73 -3.51 -7.95
N VAL A 231 3.09 -3.66 -6.80
CA VAL A 231 3.82 -3.79 -5.53
C VAL A 231 4.58 -5.11 -5.44
N GLU A 232 4.02 -6.22 -5.95
CA GLU A 232 4.73 -7.51 -6.08
C GLU A 232 5.97 -7.39 -6.98
N LEU A 233 5.86 -6.70 -8.12
CA LEU A 233 6.99 -6.43 -9.01
C LEU A 233 8.05 -5.55 -8.34
N GLY A 234 7.60 -4.53 -7.61
CA GLY A 234 8.45 -3.66 -6.83
C GLY A 234 9.18 -4.37 -5.67
N GLN A 235 8.59 -5.41 -5.10
CA GLN A 235 9.27 -6.29 -4.15
C GLN A 235 10.35 -7.16 -4.80
N LYS A 236 10.14 -7.62 -6.04
CA LYS A 236 11.18 -8.33 -6.81
C LYS A 236 12.37 -7.41 -7.11
N LEU A 237 12.11 -6.13 -7.44
CA LEU A 237 13.16 -5.12 -7.55
C LEU A 237 13.91 -4.93 -6.22
N ALA A 238 13.18 -4.93 -5.09
CA ALA A 238 13.79 -4.80 -3.76
C ALA A 238 14.84 -5.88 -3.48
N ASP A 239 14.59 -7.14 -3.88
CA ASP A 239 15.56 -8.25 -3.74
C ASP A 239 16.81 -8.03 -4.60
N LYS A 240 16.63 -7.48 -5.79
CA LYS A 240 17.74 -7.21 -6.71
C LYS A 240 18.61 -6.08 -6.21
N VAL A 241 18.01 -5.07 -5.58
CA VAL A 241 18.73 -4.00 -4.89
C VAL A 241 19.42 -4.55 -3.63
N LEU A 242 18.75 -5.43 -2.87
CA LEU A 242 19.30 -6.10 -1.68
C LEU A 242 20.06 -7.40 -2.04
N PHE A 243 20.90 -7.39 -3.07
CA PHE A 243 21.56 -8.62 -3.54
C PHE A 243 22.67 -9.13 -2.62
N GLY A 244 23.32 -8.23 -1.87
CA GLY A 244 24.46 -8.56 -1.02
C GLY A 244 24.11 -9.57 0.08
N ARG A 245 25.03 -10.50 0.37
CA ARG A 245 24.86 -11.52 1.43
C ARG A 245 23.53 -12.29 1.32
N ASN A 246 23.12 -12.61 0.10
CA ASN A 246 21.87 -13.31 -0.23
C ASN A 246 20.61 -12.61 0.28
N GLY A 247 20.60 -11.27 0.36
CA GLY A 247 19.46 -10.50 0.83
C GLY A 247 19.18 -10.59 2.33
N LYS A 248 20.12 -11.13 3.11
CA LYS A 248 20.01 -11.24 4.56
C LYS A 248 20.49 -9.97 5.24
N LEU A 249 19.71 -9.47 6.19
CA LEU A 249 20.10 -8.33 7.02
C LEU A 249 21.17 -8.74 8.02
N GLN A 250 22.12 -7.84 8.24
CA GLN A 250 23.30 -8.06 9.08
C GLN A 250 23.37 -7.03 10.21
N VAL A 251 22.25 -6.33 10.39
CA VAL A 251 22.00 -5.35 11.43
C VAL A 251 20.76 -5.80 12.19
N GLY A 252 20.76 -5.59 13.49
CA GLY A 252 19.74 -6.11 14.41
C GLY A 252 18.96 -5.01 15.12
N LEU A 253 19.51 -3.80 15.20
CA LEU A 253 18.85 -2.66 15.82
C LEU A 253 17.76 -2.12 14.89
N GLN A 254 16.64 -1.70 15.48
CA GLN A 254 15.48 -1.20 14.74
C GLN A 254 15.84 -0.04 13.79
N ASP A 255 16.61 0.93 14.29
CA ASP A 255 16.98 2.11 13.50
C ASP A 255 17.91 1.76 12.33
N GLU A 256 18.83 0.80 12.53
CA GLU A 256 19.72 0.32 11.47
C GLU A 256 18.94 -0.45 10.40
N ILE A 257 18.00 -1.31 10.80
CA ILE A 257 17.12 -2.02 9.87
C ILE A 257 16.28 -1.02 9.09
N GLN A 258 15.68 -0.03 9.75
CA GLN A 258 14.91 1.03 9.11
C GLN A 258 15.77 1.82 8.13
N LEU A 259 17.03 2.13 8.48
CA LEU A 259 17.97 2.78 7.57
C LEU A 259 18.23 1.95 6.32
N VAL A 260 18.55 0.65 6.47
CA VAL A 260 18.77 -0.24 5.32
C VAL A 260 17.53 -0.33 4.43
N MET A 261 16.33 -0.43 5.01
CA MET A 261 15.08 -0.48 4.24
C MET A 261 14.74 0.86 3.56
N ALA A 262 15.03 1.98 4.21
CA ALA A 262 14.88 3.31 3.60
C ALA A 262 15.87 3.51 2.45
N SER A 263 17.14 3.11 2.62
CA SER A 263 18.15 3.14 1.55
C SER A 263 17.75 2.23 0.37
N ASN A 264 17.24 1.03 0.64
CA ASN A 264 16.71 0.15 -0.40
C ASN A 264 15.55 0.83 -1.16
N THR A 265 14.64 1.47 -0.44
CA THR A 265 13.52 2.25 -1.02
C THR A 265 14.01 3.39 -1.91
N LEU A 266 15.03 4.13 -1.45
CA LEU A 266 15.62 5.21 -2.22
C LEU A 266 16.24 4.69 -3.53
N LEU A 267 17.03 3.62 -3.47
CA LEU A 267 17.65 3.01 -4.65
C LEU A 267 16.61 2.48 -5.65
N ARG A 268 15.52 1.86 -5.16
CA ARG A 268 14.39 1.45 -6.01
C ARG A 268 13.82 2.65 -6.77
N ASN A 269 13.53 3.74 -6.06
CA ASN A 269 12.99 4.96 -6.68
C ASN A 269 13.98 5.61 -7.65
N MET A 270 15.29 5.53 -7.41
CA MET A 270 16.30 6.01 -8.37
C MET A 270 16.27 5.22 -9.68
N ILE A 271 16.15 3.90 -9.62
CA ILE A 271 16.02 3.04 -10.82
C ILE A 271 14.72 3.36 -11.56
N ILE A 272 13.60 3.47 -10.83
CA ILE A 272 12.29 3.82 -11.41
C ILE A 272 12.35 5.19 -12.08
N LEU A 273 12.96 6.19 -11.43
CA LEU A 273 13.14 7.52 -11.98
C LEU A 273 13.99 7.48 -13.25
N TRP A 274 15.10 6.73 -13.24
CA TRP A 274 15.94 6.54 -14.43
C TRP A 274 15.13 5.94 -15.59
N ASN A 275 14.31 4.92 -15.34
CA ASN A 275 13.43 4.32 -16.34
C ASN A 275 12.44 5.33 -16.91
N TYR A 276 11.84 6.18 -16.05
CA TYR A 276 10.96 7.25 -16.51
C TYR A 276 11.69 8.23 -17.43
N LEU A 277 12.89 8.67 -17.06
CA LEU A 277 13.67 9.59 -17.88
C LEU A 277 13.96 8.95 -19.23
N PHE A 278 14.54 7.74 -19.24
CA PHE A 278 14.86 7.00 -20.46
C PHE A 278 13.65 6.82 -21.39
N LEU A 279 12.51 6.40 -20.86
CA LEU A 279 11.28 6.24 -21.66
C LEU A 279 10.76 7.58 -22.18
N SER A 280 10.89 8.66 -21.41
CA SER A 280 10.52 10.00 -21.86
C SER A 280 11.40 10.46 -23.02
N ASP A 281 12.71 10.23 -22.93
CA ASP A 281 13.66 10.55 -24.00
C ASP A 281 13.39 9.74 -25.26
N TYR A 282 13.10 8.44 -25.10
CA TYR A 282 12.72 7.58 -26.22
C TYR A 282 11.45 8.07 -26.92
N CYS A 283 10.40 8.43 -26.16
CA CYS A 283 9.18 9.00 -26.74
C CYS A 283 9.45 10.30 -27.50
N LEU A 284 10.37 11.14 -27.00
CA LEU A 284 10.72 12.42 -27.61
C LEU A 284 11.65 12.27 -28.83
N SER A 285 12.38 11.16 -28.95
CA SER A 285 13.20 10.87 -30.13
C SER A 285 12.43 10.26 -31.30
N LEU A 286 11.15 9.91 -31.11
CA LEU A 286 10.27 9.43 -32.19
C LEU A 286 9.71 10.62 -32.99
N ASP A 287 9.94 10.63 -34.30
CA ASP A 287 9.48 11.70 -35.21
C ASP A 287 7.99 11.56 -35.58
N SER A 288 7.48 10.31 -35.65
CA SER A 288 6.10 10.02 -36.00
C SER A 288 5.17 10.16 -34.78
N HIS A 289 4.09 10.93 -34.94
CA HIS A 289 3.06 11.06 -33.91
C HIS A 289 2.40 9.71 -33.59
N ASP A 290 2.07 8.92 -34.62
CA ASP A 290 1.39 7.64 -34.45
C ASP A 290 2.27 6.63 -33.70
N GLU A 291 3.57 6.57 -34.03
CA GLU A 291 4.52 5.71 -33.32
C GLU A 291 4.68 6.14 -31.86
N ARG A 292 4.77 7.46 -31.61
CA ARG A 292 4.85 8.00 -30.25
C ARG A 292 3.60 7.64 -29.44
N MET A 293 2.41 7.77 -30.01
CA MET A 293 1.16 7.43 -29.32
C MET A 293 1.06 5.93 -29.01
N ASN A 294 1.45 5.06 -29.95
CA ASN A 294 1.49 3.61 -29.71
C ASN A 294 2.45 3.24 -28.57
N VAL A 295 3.62 3.88 -28.50
CA VAL A 295 4.58 3.66 -27.40
C VAL A 295 4.03 4.17 -26.07
N ILE A 296 3.39 5.34 -26.04
CA ILE A 296 2.74 5.89 -24.83
C ILE A 296 1.65 4.93 -24.32
N GLU A 297 0.82 4.39 -25.20
CA GLU A 297 -0.21 3.41 -24.84
C GLU A 297 0.40 2.10 -24.31
N SER A 298 1.49 1.63 -24.91
CA SER A 298 2.21 0.46 -24.40
C SER A 298 2.83 0.70 -23.02
N ILE A 299 3.29 1.93 -22.73
CA ILE A 299 3.84 2.27 -21.42
C ILE A 299 2.73 2.40 -20.38
N SER A 300 1.60 3.04 -20.69
CA SER A 300 0.49 3.26 -19.75
C SER A 300 -0.16 1.95 -19.26
N THR A 301 -0.17 0.94 -20.12
CA THR A 301 -0.64 -0.41 -19.81
C THR A 301 0.42 -1.26 -19.09
N GLY A 302 1.70 -0.90 -19.22
CA GLY A 302 2.85 -1.59 -18.66
C GLY A 302 3.29 -1.12 -17.27
N SER A 303 4.56 -1.40 -16.95
CA SER A 303 5.22 -0.99 -15.71
C SER A 303 6.62 -0.46 -16.01
N VAL A 304 6.98 0.65 -15.36
CA VAL A 304 8.35 1.19 -15.35
C VAL A 304 9.25 0.48 -14.34
N ILE A 305 8.75 -0.45 -13.53
CA ILE A 305 9.57 -1.21 -12.60
C ILE A 305 10.31 -2.30 -13.39
N ALA A 306 11.42 -1.92 -14.01
CA ALA A 306 12.29 -2.78 -14.78
C ALA A 306 13.76 -2.60 -14.36
N TRP A 307 14.55 -3.66 -14.41
CA TRP A 307 15.94 -3.64 -13.93
C TRP A 307 16.88 -4.57 -14.68
N ALA A 308 16.44 -5.23 -15.75
CA ALA A 308 17.29 -6.14 -16.52
C ALA A 308 18.50 -5.42 -17.17
N HIS A 309 18.35 -4.11 -17.44
CA HIS A 309 19.41 -3.25 -17.97
C HIS A 309 20.35 -2.69 -16.90
N ILE A 310 20.09 -2.96 -15.61
CA ILE A 310 20.93 -2.48 -14.50
C ILE A 310 21.96 -3.54 -14.16
N ASN A 311 23.24 -3.13 -14.17
CA ASN A 311 24.29 -3.95 -13.63
C ASN A 311 24.41 -3.75 -12.11
N PHE A 312 23.94 -4.72 -11.32
CA PHE A 312 24.05 -4.69 -9.86
C PHE A 312 25.40 -5.21 -9.34
N MET A 313 26.13 -5.99 -10.15
CA MET A 313 27.39 -6.62 -9.75
C MET A 313 28.49 -6.33 -10.76
N GLY A 314 29.61 -5.76 -10.31
CA GLY A 314 30.78 -5.58 -11.16
C GLY A 314 31.46 -4.24 -10.93
N ILE A 315 32.17 -3.79 -11.96
CA ILE A 315 32.96 -2.56 -11.93
C ILE A 315 32.07 -1.42 -12.42
N TYR A 316 31.97 -0.37 -11.61
CA TYR A 316 31.30 0.87 -11.96
C TYR A 316 32.36 1.89 -12.39
N GLU A 317 32.33 2.25 -13.67
CA GLU A 317 33.17 3.34 -14.17
C GLU A 317 32.38 4.65 -14.08
N PHE A 318 32.81 5.52 -13.18
CA PHE A 318 32.24 6.86 -13.04
C PHE A 318 33.01 7.81 -13.96
N ASN A 319 32.39 8.23 -15.06
CA ASN A 319 32.94 9.31 -15.87
C ASN A 319 32.59 10.66 -15.21
N PRO A 320 33.58 11.47 -14.79
CA PRO A 320 33.32 12.77 -14.15
C PRO A 320 32.70 13.80 -15.11
N VAL A 321 32.71 13.54 -16.42
CA VAL A 321 32.02 14.36 -17.40
C VAL A 321 30.53 14.02 -17.37
N VAL A 322 29.75 14.90 -16.75
CA VAL A 322 28.29 14.86 -16.81
C VAL A 322 27.89 15.05 -18.27
N ARG A 323 27.49 13.98 -18.96
CA ARG A 323 26.86 14.10 -20.27
C ARG A 323 25.59 14.95 -20.09
N SER A 324 25.46 16.00 -20.89
CA SER A 324 24.40 17.00 -20.78
C SER A 324 22.99 16.48 -21.14
N GLN A 325 22.84 15.19 -21.41
CA GLN A 325 21.59 14.58 -21.85
C GLN A 325 21.40 13.17 -21.29
N PHE A 326 20.17 12.91 -20.83
CA PHE A 326 19.45 11.72 -21.28
C PHE A 326 18.69 11.95 -22.59
N GLY A 327 18.53 13.22 -23.04
CA GLY A 327 17.98 13.61 -24.34
C GLY A 327 17.03 14.80 -24.23
N SER A 328 16.27 14.83 -23.14
CA SER A 328 15.14 15.74 -22.95
C SER A 328 15.38 16.68 -21.79
N THR A 329 15.03 17.94 -22.01
CA THR A 329 15.07 18.96 -20.98
C THR A 329 13.96 18.72 -19.95
N LEU A 330 14.21 19.14 -18.70
CA LEU A 330 13.19 19.21 -17.64
C LEU A 330 11.92 19.98 -18.06
N LYS A 331 12.02 20.85 -19.08
CA LYS A 331 10.89 21.55 -19.70
C LYS A 331 10.12 20.62 -20.65
N GLN A 332 10.81 19.92 -21.57
CA GLN A 332 10.20 18.91 -22.45
C GLN A 332 9.53 17.75 -21.69
N MET A 333 10.12 17.32 -20.56
CA MET A 333 9.50 16.30 -19.69
C MET A 333 8.26 16.81 -18.93
N ARG A 334 8.13 18.13 -18.73
CA ARG A 334 6.99 18.76 -18.04
C ARG A 334 5.89 19.20 -19.00
N ASP A 335 6.22 19.40 -20.27
CA ASP A 335 5.33 19.86 -21.33
C ASP A 335 4.79 18.68 -22.18
N VAL A 336 4.93 17.43 -21.72
CA VAL A 336 4.21 16.28 -22.29
C VAL A 336 2.73 16.43 -21.97
N SER A 337 2.07 17.26 -22.77
CA SER A 337 0.63 17.30 -22.92
C SER A 337 0.30 16.13 -23.84
N ILE A 338 -0.51 15.18 -23.37
CA ILE A 338 -1.14 14.17 -24.24
C ILE A 338 -2.23 14.88 -25.05
#